data_AF-A0A5R2NCL3-F1
#
_entry.id   AF-A0A5R2NCL3-F1
#
_cell.length_a   1.000
_cell.length_b   1.000
_cell.length_c   1.000
_cell.angle_alpha   90.00
_cell.angle_beta   90.00
_cell.angle_gamma   90.00
#
_symmetry.space_group_name_H-M   'P 1'
#
loop_
_entity.id
_entity.type
_entity.pdbx_description
1 polymer ?
#
loop_
_entity_poly.entity_id
_entity_poly.type
_entity_poly.pdbx_seq_one_letter_code
_entity_poly.pdbx_strand_id
1 'polypeptide(L)'
;LDGKGRAEAKKLSRLAATLYAAESMRLTTRLMQVASWLLLQRAANSGEMTRDQVASEKSKVRLDTASAHDEAAGWAELPSDFLDLVNRSLRLQALVRRMDEEIYGAGAMVDTQPVARRPNPVSDQISLLNTAFARN
;
A
#
# COMPACT_ATOMS: atom_id res chain seq x y z
N LEU A 1 8.99 -17.02 5.53
CA LEU A 1 10.42 -16.63 5.65
C LEU A 1 11.10 -17.42 6.76
N ASP A 2 10.49 -17.53 7.94
CA ASP A 2 10.91 -18.45 9.00
C ASP A 2 10.01 -19.69 9.15
N GLY A 3 10.51 -20.73 9.82
CA GLY A 3 9.81 -21.98 10.06
C GLY A 3 9.53 -22.75 8.76
N LYS A 4 8.25 -22.88 8.39
CA LYS A 4 7.79 -23.63 7.20
C LYS A 4 8.47 -23.19 5.90
N GLY A 5 8.65 -21.88 5.71
CA GLY A 5 9.33 -21.35 4.51
C GLY A 5 10.80 -21.78 4.40
N ARG A 6 11.50 -21.97 5.53
CA ARG A 6 12.88 -22.51 5.50
C ARG A 6 12.92 -23.99 5.19
N ALA A 7 11.91 -24.76 5.64
CA ALA A 7 11.83 -26.18 5.35
C ALA A 7 11.58 -26.43 3.85
N GLU A 8 10.70 -25.65 3.24
CA GLU A 8 10.45 -25.72 1.79
C GLU A 8 11.65 -25.23 0.97
N ALA A 9 12.32 -24.16 1.40
CA ALA A 9 13.52 -23.66 0.72
C ALA A 9 14.68 -24.67 0.68
N LYS A 10 14.77 -25.59 1.65
CA LYS A 10 15.81 -26.65 1.67
C LYS A 10 15.60 -27.73 0.61
N LYS A 11 14.39 -27.85 0.04
CA LYS A 11 14.05 -28.83 -1.00
C LYS A 11 14.31 -28.32 -2.42
N LEU A 12 14.60 -27.03 -2.56
CA LEU A 12 14.78 -26.37 -3.84
C LEU A 12 16.13 -26.71 -4.48
N SER A 13 16.19 -26.69 -5.82
CA SER A 13 17.47 -26.64 -6.52
C SER A 13 18.29 -25.42 -6.09
N ARG A 14 19.62 -25.45 -6.27
CA ARG A 14 20.50 -24.31 -5.92
C ARG A 14 20.05 -23.01 -6.60
N LEU A 15 19.58 -23.13 -7.84
CA LEU A 15 19.08 -22.02 -8.64
C LEU A 15 17.81 -21.44 -8.02
N ALA A 16 16.81 -22.29 -7.77
CA ALA A 16 15.55 -21.90 -7.15
C ALA A 16 15.74 -21.36 -5.71
N ALA A 17 16.68 -21.90 -4.94
CA ALA A 17 17.03 -21.39 -3.61
C ALA A 17 17.60 -19.97 -3.66
N THR A 18 18.43 -19.67 -4.67
CA THR A 18 18.99 -18.33 -4.88
C THR A 18 17.90 -17.33 -5.28
N LEU A 19 17.01 -17.74 -6.18
CA LEU A 19 15.85 -16.94 -6.56
C LEU A 19 14.91 -16.70 -5.37
N TYR A 20 14.60 -17.73 -4.60
CA TYR A 20 13.79 -17.64 -3.38
C TYR A 20 14.39 -16.63 -2.38
N ALA A 21 15.70 -16.66 -2.18
CA ALA A 21 16.39 -15.72 -1.30
C ALA A 21 16.30 -14.27 -1.80
N ALA A 22 16.55 -14.05 -3.09
CA ALA A 22 16.45 -12.73 -3.71
C ALA A 22 15.01 -12.18 -3.65
N GLU A 23 14.02 -13.01 -3.98
CA GLU A 23 12.61 -12.62 -3.94
C GLU A 23 12.10 -12.39 -2.51
N SER A 24 12.64 -13.14 -1.54
CA SER A 24 12.36 -12.92 -0.12
C SER A 24 12.83 -11.54 0.35
N MET A 25 14.00 -11.08 -0.10
CA MET A 25 14.49 -9.73 0.20
C MET A 25 13.63 -8.66 -0.48
N ARG A 26 13.24 -8.86 -1.75
CA ARG A 26 12.32 -7.95 -2.45
C ARG A 26 10.99 -7.83 -1.72
N LEU A 27 10.43 -8.96 -1.28
CA LEU A 27 9.20 -9.01 -0.50
C LEU A 27 9.33 -8.21 0.81
N THR A 28 10.40 -8.38 1.58
CA THR A 28 10.57 -7.64 2.85
C THR A 28 10.79 -6.15 2.62
N THR A 29 11.62 -5.78 1.64
CA THR A 29 11.83 -4.37 1.26
C THR A 29 10.51 -3.72 0.83
N ARG A 30 9.71 -4.41 0.01
CA ARG A 30 8.39 -3.93 -0.41
C ARG A 30 7.45 -3.70 0.78
N LEU A 31 7.35 -4.68 1.67
CA LEU A 31 6.47 -4.56 2.85
C LEU A 31 6.93 -3.43 3.78
N MET A 32 8.24 -3.25 3.94
CA MET A 32 8.80 -2.13 4.71
C MET A 32 8.42 -0.79 4.08
N GLN A 33 8.62 -0.62 2.77
CA GLN A 33 8.24 0.59 2.03
C GLN A 33 6.75 0.92 2.19
N VAL A 34 5.89 -0.07 2.05
CA VAL A 34 4.45 0.06 2.29
C VAL A 34 4.15 0.48 3.73
N ALA A 35 4.77 -0.18 4.72
CA ALA A 35 4.56 0.14 6.12
C ALA A 35 5.02 1.57 6.47
N SER A 36 6.18 1.99 5.96
CA SER A 36 6.70 3.36 6.13
C SER A 36 5.71 4.40 5.58
N TRP A 37 5.13 4.15 4.40
CA TRP A 37 4.11 5.04 3.83
C TRP A 37 2.85 5.10 4.71
N LEU A 38 2.36 3.95 5.19
CA LEU A 38 1.17 3.88 6.05
C LEU A 38 1.38 4.60 7.39
N LEU A 39 2.58 4.50 7.96
CA LEU A 39 2.94 5.21 9.19
C LEU A 39 3.01 6.73 8.97
N LEU A 40 3.58 7.18 7.85
CA LEU A 40 3.56 8.58 7.46
C LEU A 40 2.12 9.09 7.33
N GLN A 41 1.25 8.35 6.66
CA GLN A 41 -0.16 8.74 6.51
C GLN A 41 -0.89 8.77 7.86
N ARG A 42 -0.59 7.83 8.76
CA ARG A 42 -1.15 7.83 10.12
C ARG A 42 -0.76 9.09 10.88
N ALA A 43 0.52 9.45 10.88
CA ALA A 43 1.04 10.62 11.57
C ALA A 43 0.50 11.94 10.98
N ALA A 44 0.35 12.01 9.66
CA ALA A 44 -0.31 13.13 8.99
C ALA A 44 -1.78 13.26 9.41
N ASN A 45 -2.51 12.14 9.46
CA ASN A 45 -3.94 12.12 9.83
C ASN A 45 -4.20 12.43 11.31
N SER A 46 -3.25 12.11 12.22
CA SER A 46 -3.36 12.42 13.64
C SER A 46 -2.95 13.86 13.99
N GLY A 47 -2.41 14.61 13.03
CA GLY A 47 -1.88 15.96 13.25
C GLY A 47 -0.54 15.99 13.99
N GLU A 48 0.15 14.85 14.09
CA GLU A 48 1.50 14.75 14.69
C GLU A 48 2.59 15.41 13.83
N MET A 49 2.31 15.65 12.55
CA MET A 49 3.24 16.26 11.60
C MET A 49 2.64 17.46 10.88
N THR A 50 3.44 18.50 10.68
CA THR A 50 3.07 19.63 9.82
C THR A 50 3.12 19.23 8.34
N ARG A 51 2.48 20.02 7.47
CA ARG A 51 2.46 19.75 6.01
C ARG A 51 3.88 19.68 5.42
N ASP A 52 4.77 20.56 5.86
CA ASP A 52 6.16 20.59 5.40
C ASP A 52 6.96 19.36 5.86
N GLN A 53 6.72 18.90 7.09
CA GLN A 53 7.31 17.65 7.60
C GLN A 53 6.81 16.45 6.80
N VAL A 54 5.52 16.39 6.50
CA VAL A 54 4.94 15.31 5.67
C VAL A 54 5.57 15.33 4.27
N ALA A 55 5.67 16.48 3.62
CA ALA A 55 6.28 16.61 2.29
C ALA A 55 7.76 16.15 2.29
N SER A 56 8.53 16.54 3.32
CA SER A 56 9.92 16.13 3.49
C SER A 56 10.07 14.62 3.65
N GLU A 57 9.30 14.00 4.55
CA GLU A 57 9.35 12.54 4.75
C GLU A 57 8.83 11.77 3.54
N LYS A 58 7.77 12.28 2.90
CA LYS A 58 7.20 11.69 1.69
C LYS A 58 8.23 11.57 0.56
N SER A 59 9.10 12.56 0.39
CA SER A 59 10.16 12.55 -0.64
C SER A 59 11.14 11.37 -0.52
N LYS A 60 11.28 10.82 0.69
CA LYS A 60 12.16 9.69 1.03
C LYS A 60 11.48 8.33 0.81
N VAL A 61 10.15 8.29 0.76
CA VAL A 61 9.40 7.05 0.57
C VAL A 61 9.43 6.64 -0.91
N ARG A 62 9.90 5.41 -1.16
CA ARG A 62 9.91 4.76 -2.48
C ARG A 62 8.92 3.60 -2.48
N LEU A 63 8.13 3.45 -3.54
CA LEU A 63 7.09 2.41 -3.69
C LEU A 63 7.25 1.65 -5.01
N ASP A 64 8.47 1.27 -5.35
CA ASP A 64 8.86 0.78 -6.69
C ASP A 64 9.55 -0.60 -6.67
N THR A 65 9.47 -1.33 -5.55
CA THR A 65 10.10 -2.66 -5.44
C THR A 65 9.42 -3.71 -6.32
N ALA A 66 9.99 -3.98 -7.49
CA ALA A 66 9.53 -5.01 -8.42
C ALA A 66 9.94 -6.44 -8.01
N SER A 67 9.16 -7.43 -8.45
CA SER A 67 9.47 -8.87 -8.34
C SER A 67 10.17 -9.39 -9.59
N ALA A 68 10.77 -10.58 -9.51
CA ALA A 68 11.21 -11.29 -10.71
C ALA A 68 10.03 -11.67 -11.62
N HIS A 69 10.30 -11.85 -12.92
CA HIS A 69 9.33 -12.39 -13.88
C HIS A 69 9.13 -13.89 -13.64
N ASP A 70 7.95 -14.39 -14.02
CA ASP A 70 7.59 -15.80 -13.94
C ASP A 70 8.41 -16.70 -14.88
N GLU A 71 9.01 -16.14 -15.92
CA GLU A 71 9.97 -16.81 -16.80
C GLU A 71 11.38 -16.97 -16.18
N ALA A 72 11.62 -16.42 -14.98
CA ALA A 72 12.93 -16.51 -14.34
C ALA A 72 13.32 -17.96 -14.06
N ALA A 73 14.58 -18.30 -14.32
CA ALA A 73 15.08 -19.64 -14.10
C ALA A 73 14.97 -20.04 -12.60
N GLY A 74 14.31 -21.17 -12.33
CA GLY A 74 13.98 -21.62 -10.98
C GLY A 74 12.65 -21.09 -10.40
N TRP A 75 11.90 -20.27 -11.15
CA TRP A 75 10.60 -19.73 -10.70
C TRP A 75 9.54 -20.82 -10.50
N ALA A 76 9.47 -21.78 -11.44
CA ALA A 76 8.50 -22.88 -11.39
C ALA A 76 8.69 -23.83 -10.18
N GLU A 77 9.87 -23.80 -9.54
CA GLU A 77 10.15 -24.59 -8.33
C GLU A 77 9.74 -23.86 -7.04
N LEU A 78 9.40 -22.56 -7.11
CA LEU A 78 9.10 -21.78 -5.92
C LEU A 78 7.81 -22.28 -5.24
N PRO A 79 7.76 -22.37 -3.89
CA PRO A 79 6.57 -22.83 -3.19
C PRO A 79 5.35 -21.94 -3.46
N SER A 80 4.18 -22.54 -3.71
CA SER A 80 2.93 -21.83 -3.99
C SER A 80 2.58 -20.79 -2.93
N ASP A 81 2.72 -21.15 -1.64
CA ASP A 81 2.43 -20.26 -0.51
C ASP A 81 3.35 -19.01 -0.51
N PHE A 82 4.59 -19.17 -0.97
CA PHE A 82 5.52 -18.06 -1.10
C PHE A 82 5.13 -17.14 -2.25
N LEU A 83 4.79 -17.72 -3.41
CA LEU A 83 4.30 -16.97 -4.58
C LEU A 83 3.02 -16.21 -4.25
N ASP A 84 2.10 -16.80 -3.49
CA ASP A 84 0.88 -16.14 -3.01
C ASP A 84 1.20 -14.90 -2.16
N LEU A 85 2.20 -14.99 -1.29
CA LEU A 85 2.62 -13.86 -0.47
C LEU A 85 3.26 -12.75 -1.31
N VAL A 86 4.09 -13.11 -2.28
CA VAL A 86 4.67 -12.17 -3.27
C VAL A 86 3.54 -11.45 -4.03
N ASN A 87 2.59 -12.20 -4.58
CA ASN A 87 1.45 -11.64 -5.32
C ASN A 87 0.57 -10.72 -4.46
N ARG A 88 0.28 -11.08 -3.21
CA ARG A 88 -0.46 -10.23 -2.27
C ARG A 88 0.30 -8.94 -1.98
N SER A 89 1.62 -9.02 -1.79
CA SER A 89 2.45 -7.85 -1.53
C SER A 89 2.51 -6.88 -2.73
N LEU A 90 2.55 -7.40 -3.96
CA LEU A 90 2.50 -6.60 -5.19
C LEU A 90 1.17 -5.86 -5.33
N ARG A 91 0.04 -6.55 -5.10
CA ARG A 91 -1.28 -5.91 -5.10
C ARG A 91 -1.39 -4.81 -4.04
N LEU A 92 -0.85 -5.06 -2.85
CA LEU A 92 -0.83 -4.07 -1.78
C LEU A 92 0.02 -2.84 -2.15
N GLN A 93 1.23 -3.04 -2.71
CA GLN A 93 2.06 -1.94 -3.19
C GLN A 93 1.33 -1.14 -4.28
N ALA A 94 0.67 -1.81 -5.24
CA ALA A 94 -0.09 -1.13 -6.29
C ALA A 94 -1.25 -0.28 -5.74
N LEU A 95 -1.97 -0.79 -4.73
CA LEU A 95 -3.02 -0.06 -4.05
C LEU A 95 -2.45 1.19 -3.36
N VAL A 96 -1.38 1.04 -2.59
CA VAL A 96 -0.73 2.15 -1.87
C VAL A 96 -0.18 3.20 -2.84
N ARG A 97 0.38 2.79 -3.97
CA ARG A 97 0.79 3.72 -5.03
C ARG A 97 -0.38 4.55 -5.57
N ARG A 98 -1.54 3.92 -5.82
CA ARG A 98 -2.74 4.66 -6.28
C ARG A 98 -3.22 5.65 -5.22
N MET A 99 -3.27 5.23 -3.96
CA MET A 99 -3.61 6.13 -2.85
C MET A 99 -2.63 7.30 -2.74
N ASP A 100 -1.33 7.03 -2.93
CA ASP A 100 -0.29 8.06 -2.94
C ASP A 100 -0.49 9.07 -4.07
N GLU A 101 -0.78 8.59 -5.28
CA GLU A 101 -1.09 9.42 -6.44
C GLU A 101 -2.39 10.24 -6.24
N GLU A 102 -3.41 9.67 -5.60
CA GLU A 102 -4.66 10.36 -5.26
C GLU A 102 -4.47 11.46 -4.20
N ILE A 103 -3.58 11.26 -3.22
CA ILE A 103 -3.35 12.21 -2.12
C ILE A 103 -2.33 13.30 -2.51
N TYR A 104 -1.28 12.94 -3.24
CA TYR A 104 -0.13 13.83 -3.49
C TYR A 104 0.11 14.12 -4.99
N GLY A 105 -0.60 13.47 -5.91
CA GLY A 105 -0.44 13.67 -7.35
C GLY A 105 -0.87 15.05 -7.84
N ALA A 106 -0.55 15.35 -9.09
CA ALA A 106 -0.67 16.69 -9.70
C ALA A 106 -2.09 17.30 -9.68
N GLY A 107 -3.14 16.52 -9.43
CA GLY A 107 -4.51 17.00 -9.26
C GLY A 107 -4.94 17.33 -7.82
N ALA A 108 -4.24 16.81 -6.80
CA ALA A 108 -4.61 16.96 -5.39
C ALA A 108 -4.05 18.23 -4.74
N MET A 109 -2.98 18.82 -5.31
CA MET A 109 -2.40 20.06 -4.79
C MET A 109 -3.21 21.31 -5.16
N VAL A 110 -4.18 21.22 -6.08
CA VAL A 110 -5.11 22.32 -6.39
C VAL A 110 -6.26 22.38 -5.38
N ASP A 111 -6.51 21.31 -4.62
CA ASP A 111 -7.69 21.20 -3.76
C ASP A 111 -7.32 20.91 -2.30
N THR A 112 -6.47 21.77 -1.73
CA THR A 112 -6.44 21.94 -0.28
C THR A 112 -7.27 23.13 0.17
N GLN A 113 -8.42 23.28 -0.47
CA GLN A 113 -9.62 23.62 0.30
C GLN A 113 -9.91 22.43 1.23
N PRO A 114 -10.39 22.68 2.47
CA PRO A 114 -10.86 21.60 3.32
C PRO A 114 -11.84 20.79 2.48
N VAL A 115 -11.66 19.47 2.40
CA VAL A 115 -12.56 18.54 1.69
C VAL A 115 -13.98 18.95 2.05
N ALA A 116 -14.60 19.75 1.18
CA ALA A 116 -15.99 20.09 1.30
C ALA A 116 -16.62 18.73 1.10
N ARG A 117 -17.10 18.16 2.21
CA ARG A 117 -17.77 16.86 2.27
C ARG A 117 -18.56 16.75 0.98
N ARG A 118 -18.18 15.82 0.10
CA ARG A 118 -18.99 15.53 -1.09
C ARG A 118 -20.43 15.48 -0.59
N PRO A 119 -21.34 16.36 -1.07
CA PRO A 119 -22.66 16.49 -0.49
C PRO A 119 -23.28 15.11 -0.50
N ASN A 120 -23.48 14.55 0.70
CA ASN A 120 -24.02 13.21 0.84
C ASN A 120 -25.51 13.36 0.51
N PRO A 121 -25.99 12.82 -0.64
CA PRO A 121 -27.36 13.04 -1.06
C PRO A 121 -28.37 12.52 -0.03
N VAL A 122 -27.97 11.55 0.79
CA VAL A 122 -28.78 11.05 1.91
C VAL A 122 -28.83 12.05 3.06
N SER A 123 -27.73 12.74 3.36
CA SER A 123 -27.68 13.80 4.39
C SER A 123 -28.53 15.00 4.00
N ASP A 124 -28.57 15.35 2.72
CA ASP A 124 -29.40 16.43 2.19
C ASP A 124 -30.90 16.06 2.29
N GLN A 125 -31.25 14.81 1.98
CA GLN A 125 -32.61 14.29 2.15
C GLN A 125 -33.04 14.26 3.62
N ILE A 126 -32.16 13.85 4.54
CA ILE A 126 -32.45 13.87 6.00
C ILE A 126 -32.66 15.31 6.49
N SER A 127 -31.89 16.27 5.98
CA SER A 127 -32.04 17.69 6.34
C SER A 127 -33.36 18.28 5.82
N LEU A 128 -33.79 17.90 4.62
CA LEU A 128 -35.08 18.23 4.04
C LEU A 128 -36.25 17.66 4.86
N LEU A 129 -36.17 16.39 5.26
CA LEU A 129 -37.16 15.74 6.12
C LEU A 129 -37.25 16.45 7.48
N ASN A 130 -36.11 16.72 8.13
CA ASN A 130 -36.10 17.45 9.39
C ASN A 130 -36.69 18.85 9.26
N THR A 131 -36.40 19.56 8.16
CA THR A 131 -36.97 20.90 7.93
C THR A 131 -38.48 20.86 7.68
N ALA A 132 -38.97 19.85 6.96
CA ALA A 132 -40.39 19.69 6.65
C ALA A 132 -41.22 19.26 7.87
N PHE A 133 -40.63 18.47 8.79
CA PHE A 133 -41.33 17.86 9.92
C PHE A 133 -41.00 18.46 11.31
N ALA A 134 -39.96 19.30 11.45
CA ALA A 134 -39.63 19.95 12.74
C ALA A 134 -40.49 21.18 13.08
N ARG A 135 -41.49 21.50 12.25
CA ARG A 135 -42.50 22.54 12.52
C ARG A 135 -43.88 21.90 12.68
N ASN A 136 -44.03 21.12 13.75
CA ASN A 136 -45.30 20.83 14.43
C ASN A 136 -45.01 20.50 15.89
#